data_AF-A0A0H5CIE9-F1
#
_entry.id   AF-A0A0H5CIE9-F1
#
_cell.length_a   1.000
_cell.length_b   1.000
_cell.length_c   1.000
_cell.angle_alpha   90.00
_cell.angle_beta   90.00
_cell.angle_gamma   90.00
#
_symmetry.space_group_name_H-M   'P 1'
#
loop_
_entity.id
_entity.type
_entity.pdbx_description
1 polymer ?
#
loop_
_entity_poly.entity_id
_entity_poly.type
_entity_poly.pdbx_seq_one_letter_code
_entity_poly.pdbx_strand_id
1 'polypeptide(L)'
;MSILRRVFSLSAVATVTAAVLLVPTAPVGAAGVPVGPAGDAFYQPPAPLPGSAPGDPIWYRATPAPIATVSGASAYHVLYRSKNATGADIAVSSTVFVPLLPTLGTRPIVALAPGTQGIGDKCAPSKAFANGTEYDQLYVSELLNKGWAVAVTDYEGLGTPGDHTYVIGQSEGRAMLDSVRAATRVPAIGLRAGGKVGLIGYSQGGGAAAWAGELQPSYAPDLNLVGISAGGVPADLDAVGKALDGSAGFGLLLFAAVGLDTAYPELNLESYLNDAGRKEFADREKCVSDFAPYIGKRISDYTTRSPLTQPDWQARMAENKLGSRVPGAPIFLYHASGDALVPFGQADALRREYCAKGAAVKWGVHLGEHVTAFASGRADAVAYLADRFAGKAAPRSC
;
A
#
# COMPACT_ATOMS: atom_id res chain seq x y z
N MET A 1 -41.45 80.08 45.15
CA MET A 1 -40.75 78.76 45.11
C MET A 1 -41.64 77.80 44.34
N SER A 2 -41.67 77.81 43.01
CA SER A 2 -40.70 77.26 42.03
C SER A 2 -40.60 75.74 42.02
N ILE A 3 -40.84 75.14 40.82
CA ILE A 3 -40.35 73.84 40.30
C ILE A 3 -41.08 72.56 40.82
N LEU A 4 -41.48 71.55 40.04
CA LEU A 4 -41.55 71.27 38.60
C LEU A 4 -42.45 70.02 38.40
N ARG A 5 -43.08 69.94 37.23
CA ARG A 5 -43.73 68.75 36.67
C ARG A 5 -42.74 67.59 36.49
N ARG A 6 -43.13 66.36 36.89
CA ARG A 6 -42.40 65.12 36.55
C ARG A 6 -42.86 64.61 35.18
N VAL A 7 -41.89 64.52 34.27
CA VAL A 7 -42.02 63.92 32.93
C VAL A 7 -41.79 62.41 33.04
N PHE A 8 -42.66 61.62 32.42
CA PHE A 8 -42.47 60.19 32.19
C PHE A 8 -41.52 59.99 30.99
N SER A 9 -40.39 59.30 31.19
CA SER A 9 -39.52 58.83 30.11
C SER A 9 -39.80 57.34 29.85
N LEU A 10 -40.35 57.03 28.68
CA LEU A 10 -40.36 55.66 28.13
C LEU A 10 -38.94 55.27 27.72
N SER A 11 -38.45 54.13 28.19
CA SER A 11 -37.31 53.42 27.57
C SER A 11 -37.84 52.11 27.02
N ALA A 12 -37.88 52.00 25.69
CA ALA A 12 -38.22 50.79 24.96
C ALA A 12 -37.02 49.83 24.97
N VAL A 13 -37.18 48.65 25.56
CA VAL A 13 -36.21 47.54 25.46
C VAL A 13 -36.59 46.74 24.21
N ALA A 14 -35.76 46.83 23.17
CA ALA A 14 -35.89 46.00 21.98
C ALA A 14 -35.30 44.61 22.25
N THR A 15 -36.16 43.61 22.43
CA THR A 15 -35.78 42.19 22.47
C THR A 15 -35.46 41.70 21.05
N VAL A 16 -34.18 41.43 20.76
CA VAL A 16 -33.74 40.76 19.54
C VAL A 16 -33.92 39.25 19.75
N THR A 17 -35.00 38.69 19.23
CA THR A 17 -35.18 37.24 19.10
C THR A 17 -34.34 36.74 17.92
N ALA A 18 -33.22 36.08 18.22
CA ALA A 18 -32.43 35.36 17.21
C ALA A 18 -33.19 34.11 16.77
N ALA A 19 -33.73 34.12 15.55
CA ALA A 19 -34.26 32.93 14.90
C ALA A 19 -33.10 32.00 14.53
N VAL A 20 -32.97 30.89 15.25
CA VAL A 20 -32.07 29.79 14.86
C VAL A 20 -32.70 29.10 13.65
N LEU A 21 -32.20 29.43 12.46
CA LEU A 21 -32.48 28.66 11.24
C LEU A 21 -31.81 27.30 11.38
N LEU A 22 -32.59 26.26 11.72
CA LEU A 22 -32.16 24.89 11.48
C LEU A 22 -32.02 24.69 9.97
N VAL A 23 -30.79 24.71 9.48
CA VAL A 23 -30.47 24.23 8.14
C VAL A 23 -30.62 22.71 8.16
N PRO A 24 -31.49 22.11 7.33
CA PRO A 24 -31.55 20.66 7.24
C PRO A 24 -30.23 20.18 6.64
N THR A 25 -29.44 19.44 7.43
CA THR A 25 -28.29 18.69 6.90
C THR A 25 -28.84 17.60 6.00
N ALA A 26 -28.78 17.82 4.68
CA ALA A 26 -29.05 16.77 3.71
C ALA A 26 -28.11 15.58 3.98
N PRO A 27 -28.59 14.33 3.82
CA PRO A 27 -27.69 13.19 3.85
C PRO A 27 -26.70 13.36 2.70
N VAL A 28 -25.40 13.24 2.98
CA VAL A 28 -24.35 13.18 1.95
C VAL A 28 -24.47 11.81 1.25
N GLY A 29 -25.51 11.67 0.43
CA GLY A 29 -25.66 10.61 -0.54
C GLY A 29 -24.92 11.03 -1.81
N ALA A 30 -23.89 10.26 -2.18
CA ALA A 30 -23.02 10.37 -3.35
C ALA A 30 -23.41 11.41 -4.43
N ALA A 31 -22.98 12.66 -4.26
CA ALA A 31 -22.53 13.45 -5.40
C ALA A 31 -21.22 12.82 -5.89
N GLY A 32 -21.11 12.58 -7.21
CA GLY A 32 -20.05 11.77 -7.79
C GLY A 32 -18.63 12.17 -7.35
N VAL A 33 -17.72 11.19 -7.34
CA VAL A 33 -16.29 11.43 -7.05
C VAL A 33 -15.75 12.49 -8.02
N PRO A 34 -15.11 13.57 -7.55
CA PRO A 34 -14.64 14.64 -8.42
C PRO A 34 -13.43 14.21 -9.25
N VAL A 35 -13.22 14.91 -10.37
CA VAL A 35 -11.98 14.81 -11.14
C VAL A 35 -10.87 15.57 -10.41
N GLY A 36 -9.75 14.91 -10.17
CA GLY A 36 -8.61 15.47 -9.45
C GLY A 36 -7.81 16.47 -10.29
N PRO A 37 -6.95 17.28 -9.65
CA PRO A 37 -6.14 18.27 -10.34
C PRO A 37 -5.10 17.62 -11.28
N ALA A 38 -4.57 18.43 -12.21
CA ALA A 38 -3.52 18.01 -13.14
C ALA A 38 -2.14 17.97 -12.46
N GLY A 39 -1.19 17.25 -13.07
CA GLY A 39 0.19 17.16 -12.60
C GLY A 39 0.31 16.59 -11.18
N ASP A 40 1.32 17.07 -10.45
CA ASP A 40 1.64 16.61 -9.09
C ASP A 40 0.67 17.12 -8.02
N ALA A 41 -0.12 18.15 -8.31
CA ALA A 41 -1.19 18.59 -7.42
C ALA A 41 -2.21 17.48 -7.12
N PHE A 42 -2.28 16.44 -7.98
CA PHE A 42 -3.12 15.26 -7.75
C PHE A 42 -2.78 14.50 -6.48
N TYR A 43 -1.51 14.51 -6.08
CA TYR A 43 -1.05 13.76 -4.92
C TYR A 43 -1.08 14.60 -3.63
N GLN A 44 -1.55 15.84 -3.70
CA GLN A 44 -1.66 16.76 -2.56
C GLN A 44 -3.11 16.78 -2.07
N PRO A 45 -3.48 15.93 -1.09
CA PRO A 45 -4.85 15.88 -0.59
C PRO A 45 -5.24 17.16 0.15
N PRO A 46 -6.54 17.51 0.21
CA PRO A 46 -6.99 18.61 1.05
C PRO A 46 -6.95 18.21 2.53
N ALA A 47 -6.80 19.20 3.41
CA ALA A 47 -6.87 19.03 4.86
C ALA A 47 -8.11 19.76 5.40
N PRO A 48 -9.03 19.08 6.12
CA PRO A 48 -9.02 17.65 6.47
C PRO A 48 -9.31 16.72 5.27
N LEU A 49 -8.91 15.44 5.38
CA LEU A 49 -9.15 14.43 4.35
C LEU A 49 -10.66 14.21 4.13
N PRO A 50 -11.16 14.28 2.88
CA PRO A 50 -12.54 13.95 2.55
C PRO A 50 -12.86 12.47 2.78
N GLY A 51 -14.15 12.14 2.70
CA GLY A 51 -14.65 10.80 2.99
C GLY A 51 -14.65 10.49 4.49
N SER A 52 -15.12 9.30 4.84
CA SER A 52 -15.28 8.88 6.24
C SER A 52 -14.70 7.51 6.52
N ALA A 53 -14.60 6.65 5.51
CA ALA A 53 -14.13 5.29 5.63
C ALA A 53 -12.87 5.05 4.79
N PRO A 54 -12.02 4.08 5.18
CA PRO A 54 -10.95 3.61 4.31
C PRO A 54 -11.48 3.13 2.96
N GLY A 55 -10.73 3.44 1.90
CA GLY A 55 -11.10 3.22 0.51
C GLY A 55 -12.08 4.26 -0.05
N ASP A 56 -12.47 5.29 0.70
CA ASP A 56 -13.26 6.38 0.13
C ASP A 56 -12.39 7.18 -0.85
N PRO A 57 -12.79 7.31 -2.12
CA PRO A 57 -12.04 8.07 -3.10
C PRO A 57 -12.17 9.57 -2.80
N ILE A 58 -11.03 10.26 -2.78
CA ILE A 58 -10.94 11.71 -2.66
C ILE A 58 -11.21 12.33 -4.05
N TRP A 59 -10.50 11.84 -5.06
CA TRP A 59 -10.71 12.17 -6.46
C TRP A 59 -10.08 11.13 -7.38
N TYR A 60 -10.40 11.21 -8.67
CA TYR A 60 -9.80 10.37 -9.71
C TYR A 60 -9.43 11.19 -10.95
N ARG A 61 -8.61 10.64 -11.84
CA ARG A 61 -8.47 11.16 -13.21
C ARG A 61 -8.10 10.04 -14.15
N ALA A 62 -8.50 10.15 -15.41
CA ALA A 62 -7.90 9.32 -16.46
C ALA A 62 -6.40 9.67 -16.54
N THR A 63 -5.55 8.66 -16.74
CA THR A 63 -4.11 8.85 -16.90
C THR A 63 -3.65 8.16 -18.18
N PRO A 64 -2.66 8.72 -18.90
CA PRO A 64 -1.91 7.90 -19.83
C PRO A 64 -1.25 6.76 -19.06
N ALA A 65 -1.15 5.60 -19.69
CA ALA A 65 -0.31 4.50 -19.26
C ALA A 65 -0.06 3.61 -20.50
N PRO A 66 1.15 3.59 -21.07
CA PRO A 66 1.43 2.83 -22.29
C PRO A 66 1.02 1.36 -22.19
N ILE A 67 1.22 0.74 -21.01
CA ILE A 67 0.84 -0.64 -20.76
C ILE A 67 -0.68 -0.89 -20.88
N ALA A 68 -1.51 0.09 -20.53
CA ALA A 68 -2.96 0.00 -20.65
C ALA A 68 -3.37 0.00 -22.13
N THR A 69 -2.78 0.90 -22.93
CA THR A 69 -3.06 1.00 -24.38
C THR A 69 -2.72 -0.29 -25.10
N VAL A 70 -1.52 -0.85 -24.87
CA VAL A 70 -1.10 -2.09 -25.54
C VAL A 70 -1.89 -3.32 -25.07
N SER A 71 -2.46 -3.27 -23.86
CA SER A 71 -3.29 -4.36 -23.30
C SER A 71 -4.80 -4.16 -23.53
N GLY A 72 -5.20 -3.14 -24.30
CA GLY A 72 -6.61 -2.86 -24.57
C GLY A 72 -7.41 -2.51 -23.32
N ALA A 73 -6.87 -1.63 -22.47
CA ALA A 73 -7.44 -1.21 -21.19
C ALA A 73 -7.45 0.32 -21.05
N SER A 74 -8.36 0.83 -20.21
CA SER A 74 -8.32 2.20 -19.68
C SER A 74 -7.50 2.24 -18.39
N ALA A 75 -6.90 3.40 -18.09
CA ALA A 75 -6.14 3.62 -16.86
C ALA A 75 -6.62 4.90 -16.14
N TYR A 76 -6.67 4.82 -14.80
CA TYR A 76 -7.08 5.91 -13.94
C TYR A 76 -6.12 6.03 -12.75
N HIS A 77 -5.75 7.25 -12.38
CA HIS A 77 -5.24 7.50 -11.03
C HIS A 77 -6.41 7.71 -10.08
N VAL A 78 -6.32 7.15 -8.88
CA VAL A 78 -7.29 7.35 -7.81
C VAL A 78 -6.54 7.71 -6.53
N LEU A 79 -6.85 8.87 -5.94
CA LEU A 79 -6.40 9.23 -4.61
C LEU A 79 -7.52 8.88 -3.62
N TYR A 80 -7.21 8.17 -2.55
CA TYR A 80 -8.19 7.64 -1.62
C TYR A 80 -7.69 7.71 -0.18
N ARG A 81 -8.65 7.69 0.76
CA ARG A 81 -8.37 7.62 2.19
C ARG A 81 -7.97 6.19 2.58
N SER A 82 -6.90 6.04 3.36
CA SER A 82 -6.49 4.78 3.98
C SER A 82 -6.04 5.02 5.42
N LYS A 83 -5.36 4.04 6.01
CA LYS A 83 -4.91 4.04 7.40
C LYS A 83 -3.44 3.63 7.46
N ASN A 84 -2.61 4.44 8.11
CA ASN A 84 -1.20 4.11 8.33
C ASN A 84 -1.05 2.99 9.36
N ALA A 85 0.20 2.64 9.70
CA ALA A 85 0.52 1.57 10.64
C ALA A 85 -0.15 1.74 12.03
N THR A 86 -0.26 2.97 12.53
CA THR A 86 -0.82 3.28 13.85
C THR A 86 -2.34 3.52 13.85
N GLY A 87 -2.98 3.53 12.67
CA GLY A 87 -4.43 3.72 12.51
C GLY A 87 -4.87 5.17 12.29
N ALA A 88 -3.93 6.09 12.09
CA ALA A 88 -4.24 7.45 11.65
C ALA A 88 -4.68 7.46 10.18
N ASP A 89 -5.53 8.42 9.83
CA ASP A 89 -5.99 8.59 8.45
C ASP A 89 -4.92 9.23 7.58
N ILE A 90 -4.71 8.64 6.41
CA ILE A 90 -3.75 9.10 5.40
C ILE A 90 -4.42 9.09 4.02
N ALA A 91 -3.84 9.82 3.06
CA ALA A 91 -4.17 9.69 1.65
C ALA A 91 -3.14 8.78 0.99
N VAL A 92 -3.60 7.90 0.11
CA VAL A 92 -2.76 7.04 -0.73
C VAL A 92 -3.28 7.12 -2.16
N SER A 93 -2.40 7.04 -3.14
CA SER A 93 -2.76 6.95 -4.55
C SER A 93 -2.63 5.54 -5.10
N SER A 94 -3.31 5.30 -6.22
CA SER A 94 -3.23 4.04 -6.98
C SER A 94 -3.42 4.29 -8.46
N THR A 95 -2.97 3.35 -9.28
CA THR A 95 -3.35 3.24 -10.69
C THR A 95 -4.30 2.07 -10.87
N VAL A 96 -5.46 2.34 -11.47
CA VAL A 96 -6.50 1.34 -11.76
C VAL A 96 -6.59 1.12 -13.25
N PHE A 97 -6.42 -0.12 -13.67
CA PHE A 97 -6.51 -0.58 -15.05
C PHE A 97 -7.78 -1.41 -15.25
N VAL A 98 -8.53 -1.10 -16.30
CA VAL A 98 -9.80 -1.78 -16.62
C VAL A 98 -9.81 -2.22 -18.08
N PRO A 99 -9.93 -3.54 -18.38
CA PRO A 99 -10.07 -4.01 -19.75
C PRO A 99 -11.26 -3.37 -20.46
N LEU A 100 -11.07 -2.94 -21.71
CA LEU A 100 -12.12 -2.33 -22.54
C LEU A 100 -13.21 -3.32 -22.92
N LEU A 101 -12.85 -4.60 -23.10
CA LEU A 101 -13.82 -5.65 -23.39
C LEU A 101 -14.72 -5.91 -22.18
N PRO A 102 -16.06 -5.96 -22.35
CA PRO A 102 -16.97 -6.21 -21.24
C PRO A 102 -16.74 -7.59 -20.63
N THR A 103 -17.08 -7.74 -19.35
CA THR A 103 -17.12 -9.03 -18.66
C THR A 103 -18.57 -9.47 -18.49
N LEU A 104 -18.79 -10.78 -18.41
CA LEU A 104 -20.03 -11.31 -17.87
C LEU A 104 -20.02 -11.16 -16.34
N GLY A 105 -21.13 -10.69 -15.76
CA GLY A 105 -21.26 -10.48 -14.31
C GLY A 105 -20.34 -9.40 -13.75
N THR A 106 -19.97 -9.52 -12.47
CA THR A 106 -19.05 -8.59 -11.81
C THR A 106 -17.61 -8.92 -12.14
N ARG A 107 -16.86 -7.93 -12.65
CA ARG A 107 -15.45 -8.12 -13.05
C ARG A 107 -14.59 -8.51 -11.84
N PRO A 108 -13.79 -9.59 -11.93
CA PRO A 108 -12.73 -9.83 -10.96
C PRO A 108 -11.70 -8.69 -10.97
N ILE A 109 -11.21 -8.34 -9.79
CA ILE A 109 -10.16 -7.35 -9.62
C ILE A 109 -8.98 -7.96 -8.88
N VAL A 110 -7.78 -7.65 -9.34
CA VAL A 110 -6.55 -8.00 -8.65
C VAL A 110 -5.96 -6.73 -8.04
N ALA A 111 -5.75 -6.73 -6.72
CA ALA A 111 -4.87 -5.77 -6.11
C ALA A 111 -3.44 -6.23 -6.36
N LEU A 112 -2.63 -5.39 -7.00
CA LEU A 112 -1.21 -5.63 -7.21
C LEU A 112 -0.43 -4.68 -6.31
N ALA A 113 0.49 -5.25 -5.55
CA ALA A 113 1.43 -4.52 -4.74
C ALA A 113 2.80 -4.57 -5.43
N PRO A 114 3.36 -3.42 -5.86
CA PRO A 114 4.65 -3.38 -6.55
C PRO A 114 5.80 -3.85 -5.66
N GLY A 115 6.90 -4.29 -6.26
CA GLY A 115 8.16 -4.46 -5.53
C GLY A 115 8.70 -3.13 -5.01
N THR A 116 9.92 -3.15 -4.45
CA THR A 116 10.57 -1.94 -3.92
C THR A 116 10.66 -0.84 -4.96
N GLN A 117 10.18 0.36 -4.60
CA GLN A 117 10.18 1.54 -5.47
C GLN A 117 11.24 2.56 -5.07
N GLY A 118 11.52 2.67 -3.78
CA GLY A 118 12.32 3.74 -3.19
C GLY A 118 11.57 4.39 -2.04
N ILE A 119 12.01 5.59 -1.65
CA ILE A 119 11.40 6.37 -0.56
C ILE A 119 10.92 7.77 -0.98
N GLY A 120 11.21 8.18 -2.21
CA GLY A 120 10.87 9.51 -2.72
C GLY A 120 9.57 9.58 -3.49
N ASP A 121 8.97 10.77 -3.54
CA ASP A 121 7.68 11.01 -4.20
C ASP A 121 7.71 10.76 -5.71
N LYS A 122 8.87 10.94 -6.35
CA LYS A 122 9.04 10.63 -7.77
C LYS A 122 9.05 9.13 -8.06
N CYS A 123 9.24 8.29 -7.04
CA CYS A 123 9.33 6.84 -7.16
C CYS A 123 7.94 6.18 -7.14
N ALA A 124 6.86 6.94 -6.98
CA ALA A 124 5.51 6.39 -6.93
C ALA A 124 5.18 5.56 -8.20
N PRO A 125 4.71 4.30 -8.04
CA PRO A 125 4.31 3.43 -9.16
C PRO A 125 3.38 4.10 -10.16
N SER A 126 2.41 4.90 -9.68
CA SER A 126 1.46 5.63 -10.52
C SER A 126 2.12 6.61 -11.49
N LYS A 127 3.21 7.26 -11.09
CA LYS A 127 4.02 8.13 -11.96
C LYS A 127 4.82 7.27 -12.94
N ALA A 128 5.41 6.17 -12.48
CA ALA A 128 6.17 5.25 -13.33
C ALA A 128 5.30 4.59 -14.42
N PHE A 129 4.07 4.17 -14.09
CA PHE A 129 3.10 3.65 -15.07
C PHE A 129 2.68 4.70 -16.09
N ALA A 130 2.47 5.94 -15.67
CA ALA A 130 2.12 7.02 -16.57
C ALA A 130 3.23 7.30 -17.60
N ASN A 131 4.48 7.13 -17.17
CA ASN A 131 5.67 7.28 -18.00
C ASN A 131 6.08 5.99 -18.76
N GLY A 132 5.45 4.86 -18.48
CA GLY A 132 5.79 3.56 -19.08
C GLY A 132 7.10 2.94 -18.57
N THR A 133 7.59 3.38 -17.40
CA THR A 133 8.87 2.95 -16.82
C THR A 133 8.72 1.98 -15.66
N GLU A 134 7.48 1.66 -15.25
CA GLU A 134 7.25 0.71 -14.17
C GLU A 134 7.68 -0.72 -14.56
N TYR A 135 8.51 -1.36 -13.73
CA TYR A 135 9.04 -2.69 -14.01
C TYR A 135 8.01 -3.80 -13.73
N ASP A 136 7.02 -3.55 -12.87
CA ASP A 136 5.90 -4.45 -12.60
C ASP A 136 4.82 -4.45 -13.69
N GLN A 137 4.99 -3.68 -14.78
CA GLN A 137 4.02 -3.58 -15.87
C GLN A 137 3.71 -4.91 -16.56
N LEU A 138 4.63 -5.88 -16.52
CA LEU A 138 4.41 -7.21 -17.09
C LEU A 138 3.41 -8.04 -16.28
N TYR A 139 3.28 -7.82 -14.96
CA TYR A 139 2.17 -8.39 -14.21
C TYR A 139 0.85 -7.77 -14.64
N VAL A 140 0.79 -6.44 -14.75
CA VAL A 140 -0.43 -5.73 -15.17
C VAL A 140 -0.93 -6.25 -16.52
N SER A 141 -0.05 -6.38 -17.51
CA SER A 141 -0.45 -6.91 -18.83
C SER A 141 -0.99 -8.35 -18.76
N GLU A 142 -0.33 -9.25 -18.02
CA GLU A 142 -0.81 -10.63 -17.89
C GLU A 142 -2.18 -10.73 -17.21
N LEU A 143 -2.40 -9.92 -16.17
CA LEU A 143 -3.69 -9.88 -15.46
C LEU A 143 -4.79 -9.29 -16.34
N LEU A 144 -4.50 -8.22 -17.09
CA LEU A 144 -5.44 -7.63 -18.06
C LEU A 144 -5.79 -8.60 -19.18
N ASN A 145 -4.82 -9.39 -19.67
CA ASN A 145 -5.04 -10.43 -20.68
C ASN A 145 -5.96 -11.57 -20.19
N LYS A 146 -6.16 -11.72 -18.88
CA LYS A 146 -7.17 -12.62 -18.29
C LYS A 146 -8.57 -11.98 -18.18
N GLY A 147 -8.71 -10.71 -18.56
CA GLY A 147 -9.95 -9.94 -18.46
C GLY A 147 -10.23 -9.39 -17.05
N TRP A 148 -9.24 -9.41 -16.16
CA TRP A 148 -9.39 -8.88 -14.79
C TRP A 148 -9.04 -7.39 -14.76
N ALA A 149 -9.68 -6.65 -13.87
CA ALA A 149 -9.20 -5.31 -13.53
C ALA A 149 -7.98 -5.42 -12.60
N VAL A 150 -7.14 -4.39 -12.59
CA VAL A 150 -5.95 -4.33 -11.72
C VAL A 150 -5.94 -3.00 -10.98
N ALA A 151 -5.85 -3.03 -9.65
CA ALA A 151 -5.59 -1.84 -8.84
C ALA A 151 -4.17 -1.96 -8.28
N VAL A 152 -3.30 -1.02 -8.64
CA VAL A 152 -1.91 -0.98 -8.18
C VAL A 152 -1.75 0.15 -7.17
N THR A 153 -1.41 -0.18 -5.93
CA THR A 153 -1.20 0.82 -4.88
C THR A 153 0.17 1.49 -5.03
N ASP A 154 0.25 2.77 -4.68
CA ASP A 154 1.55 3.46 -4.54
C ASP A 154 2.21 3.22 -3.19
N TYR A 155 1.45 2.77 -2.18
CA TYR A 155 1.81 2.78 -0.75
C TYR A 155 1.78 4.17 -0.09
N GLU A 156 1.76 4.19 1.24
CA GLU A 156 1.87 5.41 2.05
C GLU A 156 3.19 6.13 1.75
N GLY A 157 3.15 7.45 1.59
CA GLY A 157 4.34 8.29 1.43
C GLY A 157 5.08 8.14 0.11
N LEU A 158 4.46 7.51 -0.90
CA LEU A 158 4.96 7.53 -2.27
C LEU A 158 4.04 8.39 -3.13
N GLY A 159 4.52 9.60 -3.44
CA GLY A 159 3.82 10.60 -4.23
C GLY A 159 2.97 11.53 -3.37
N THR A 160 2.38 11.00 -2.29
CA THR A 160 1.57 11.72 -1.30
C THR A 160 2.42 12.21 -0.11
N PRO A 161 2.00 13.25 0.63
CA PRO A 161 2.79 13.82 1.73
C PRO A 161 3.31 12.81 2.76
N GLY A 162 4.56 13.02 3.18
CA GLY A 162 5.27 12.17 4.15
C GLY A 162 6.28 11.24 3.46
N ASP A 163 7.21 10.70 4.23
CA ASP A 163 8.18 9.73 3.71
C ASP A 163 7.50 8.35 3.52
N HIS A 164 8.00 7.54 2.59
CA HIS A 164 7.50 6.18 2.41
C HIS A 164 7.79 5.29 3.63
N THR A 165 6.74 4.69 4.20
CA THR A 165 6.86 3.67 5.26
C THR A 165 7.24 2.30 4.67
N TYR A 166 8.40 2.22 4.02
CA TYR A 166 8.87 1.02 3.33
C TYR A 166 8.84 -0.21 4.24
N VAL A 167 8.28 -1.31 3.71
CA VAL A 167 8.07 -2.63 4.36
C VAL A 167 7.25 -2.64 5.66
N ILE A 168 6.49 -1.58 5.92
CA ILE A 168 5.60 -1.53 7.10
C ILE A 168 4.26 -2.19 6.80
N GLY A 169 4.17 -3.45 7.19
CA GLY A 169 3.11 -4.38 6.83
C GLY A 169 1.68 -3.89 7.05
N GLN A 170 1.43 -3.27 8.20
CA GLN A 170 0.11 -2.71 8.52
C GLN A 170 -0.29 -1.60 7.55
N SER A 171 0.65 -0.76 7.10
CA SER A 171 0.36 0.31 6.16
C SER A 171 0.18 -0.22 4.73
N GLU A 172 1.16 -0.98 4.23
CA GLU A 172 1.14 -1.49 2.84
C GLU A 172 -0.04 -2.44 2.60
N GLY A 173 -0.39 -3.29 3.57
CA GLY A 173 -1.52 -4.20 3.45
C GLY A 173 -2.87 -3.48 3.44
N ARG A 174 -3.03 -2.42 4.25
CA ARG A 174 -4.26 -1.60 4.25
C ARG A 174 -4.39 -0.80 2.97
N ALA A 175 -3.30 -0.16 2.51
CA ALA A 175 -3.27 0.56 1.24
C ALA A 175 -3.65 -0.36 0.07
N MET A 176 -3.10 -1.57 0.01
CA MET A 176 -3.44 -2.55 -1.03
C MET A 176 -4.93 -2.91 -1.02
N LEU A 177 -5.53 -3.21 0.13
CA LEU A 177 -6.96 -3.53 0.24
C LEU A 177 -7.85 -2.33 -0.10
N ASP A 178 -7.49 -1.14 0.39
CA ASP A 178 -8.26 0.07 0.16
C ASP A 178 -8.20 0.55 -1.29
N SER A 179 -7.13 0.23 -2.04
CA SER A 179 -7.07 0.48 -3.48
C SER A 179 -8.21 -0.20 -4.26
N VAL A 180 -8.59 -1.42 -3.84
CA VAL A 180 -9.74 -2.15 -4.44
C VAL A 180 -11.05 -1.47 -4.08
N ARG A 181 -11.23 -1.08 -2.82
CA ARG A 181 -12.41 -0.35 -2.37
C ARG A 181 -12.56 0.95 -3.16
N ALA A 182 -11.50 1.74 -3.27
CA ALA A 182 -11.48 2.99 -4.01
C ALA A 182 -11.84 2.78 -5.49
N ALA A 183 -11.21 1.81 -6.15
CA ALA A 183 -11.48 1.47 -7.55
C ALA A 183 -12.97 1.16 -7.82
N THR A 184 -13.64 0.47 -6.89
CA THR A 184 -15.07 0.11 -7.03
C THR A 184 -16.05 1.21 -6.61
N ARG A 185 -15.56 2.28 -5.98
CA ARG A 185 -16.37 3.42 -5.52
C ARG A 185 -16.32 4.64 -6.45
N VAL A 186 -15.51 4.59 -7.51
CA VAL A 186 -15.48 5.64 -8.55
C VAL A 186 -16.38 5.23 -9.74
N PRO A 187 -17.54 5.89 -9.95
CA PRO A 187 -18.48 5.47 -11.00
C PRO A 187 -17.88 5.48 -12.42
N ALA A 188 -16.99 6.43 -12.71
CA ALA A 188 -16.36 6.58 -14.02
C ALA A 188 -15.39 5.44 -14.39
N ILE A 189 -14.93 4.65 -13.41
CA ILE A 189 -14.07 3.48 -13.64
C ILE A 189 -14.92 2.27 -14.10
N GLY A 190 -16.22 2.26 -13.78
CA GLY A 190 -17.15 1.21 -14.23
C GLY A 190 -16.99 -0.15 -13.51
N LEU A 191 -16.21 -0.20 -12.43
CA LEU A 191 -16.13 -1.37 -11.54
C LEU A 191 -17.23 -1.33 -10.48
N ARG A 192 -17.59 -2.51 -9.96
CA ARG A 192 -18.63 -2.66 -8.93
C ARG A 192 -18.08 -3.49 -7.77
N ALA A 193 -18.52 -3.18 -6.56
CA ALA A 193 -18.23 -3.98 -5.38
C ALA A 193 -18.83 -5.39 -5.47
N GLY A 194 -18.37 -6.30 -4.61
CA GLY A 194 -18.85 -7.70 -4.53
C GLY A 194 -18.24 -8.66 -5.55
N GLY A 195 -17.39 -8.17 -6.46
CA GLY A 195 -16.57 -9.01 -7.35
C GLY A 195 -15.52 -9.80 -6.58
N LYS A 196 -15.04 -10.90 -7.18
CA LYS A 196 -13.91 -11.66 -6.61
C LYS A 196 -12.65 -10.79 -6.62
N VAL A 197 -11.92 -10.83 -5.52
CA VAL A 197 -10.65 -10.10 -5.32
C VAL A 197 -9.50 -11.11 -5.25
N GLY A 198 -8.42 -10.83 -5.98
CA GLY A 198 -7.13 -11.51 -5.83
C GLY A 198 -6.06 -10.54 -5.35
N LEU A 199 -5.08 -11.02 -4.59
CA LEU A 199 -3.90 -10.24 -4.19
C LEU A 199 -2.65 -10.82 -4.85
N ILE A 200 -1.79 -9.97 -5.40
CA ILE A 200 -0.52 -10.40 -5.97
C ILE A 200 0.61 -9.40 -5.68
N GLY A 201 1.81 -9.91 -5.43
CA GLY A 201 3.01 -9.10 -5.36
C GLY A 201 4.26 -9.93 -5.14
N TYR A 202 5.42 -9.30 -5.35
CA TYR A 202 6.74 -9.91 -5.21
C TYR A 202 7.69 -8.99 -4.42
N SER A 203 8.63 -9.56 -3.66
CA SER A 203 9.56 -8.80 -2.81
C SER A 203 8.78 -7.99 -1.77
N GLN A 204 8.98 -6.66 -1.66
CA GLN A 204 8.10 -5.79 -0.85
C GLN A 204 6.61 -6.07 -1.14
N GLY A 205 6.23 -6.14 -2.42
CA GLY A 205 4.86 -6.44 -2.82
C GLY A 205 4.37 -7.82 -2.37
N GLY A 206 5.28 -8.78 -2.22
CA GLY A 206 4.97 -10.09 -1.65
C GLY A 206 4.66 -9.99 -0.16
N GLY A 207 5.43 -9.16 0.57
CA GLY A 207 5.14 -8.76 1.95
C GLY A 207 3.75 -8.11 2.06
N ALA A 208 3.48 -7.12 1.23
CA ALA A 208 2.22 -6.40 1.22
C ALA A 208 1.02 -7.31 0.90
N ALA A 209 1.15 -8.22 -0.08
CA ALA A 209 0.10 -9.18 -0.42
C ALA A 209 -0.19 -10.16 0.73
N ALA A 210 0.84 -10.63 1.44
CA ALA A 210 0.68 -11.48 2.61
C ALA A 210 0.05 -10.71 3.79
N TRP A 211 0.49 -9.48 4.05
CA TRP A 211 -0.09 -8.60 5.08
C TRP A 211 -1.54 -8.26 4.81
N ALA A 212 -1.88 -7.86 3.58
CA ALA A 212 -3.26 -7.66 3.16
C ALA A 212 -4.10 -8.93 3.37
N GLY A 213 -3.54 -10.11 3.10
CA GLY A 213 -4.17 -11.40 3.39
C GLY A 213 -4.50 -11.61 4.87
N GLU A 214 -3.55 -11.35 5.76
CA GLU A 214 -3.72 -11.41 7.23
C GLU A 214 -4.71 -10.36 7.76
N LEU A 215 -4.75 -9.18 7.15
CA LEU A 215 -5.58 -8.07 7.59
C LEU A 215 -7.02 -8.19 7.12
N GLN A 216 -7.26 -8.74 5.92
CA GLN A 216 -8.56 -8.76 5.26
C GLN A 216 -9.72 -9.20 6.17
N PRO A 217 -9.63 -10.29 6.97
CA PRO A 217 -10.74 -10.71 7.82
C PRO A 217 -11.20 -9.65 8.84
N SER A 218 -10.27 -8.83 9.34
CA SER A 218 -10.55 -7.81 10.37
C SER A 218 -10.72 -6.39 9.81
N TYR A 219 -10.03 -6.07 8.71
CA TYR A 219 -9.94 -4.72 8.17
C TYR A 219 -10.81 -4.51 6.95
N ALA A 220 -10.91 -5.53 6.09
CA ALA A 220 -11.67 -5.49 4.84
C ALA A 220 -12.56 -6.72 4.62
N PRO A 221 -13.43 -7.08 5.59
CA PRO A 221 -14.30 -8.25 5.48
C PRO A 221 -15.33 -8.13 4.34
N ASP A 222 -15.58 -6.92 3.84
CA ASP A 222 -16.43 -6.63 2.69
C ASP A 222 -15.84 -7.08 1.35
N LEU A 223 -14.51 -7.27 1.28
CA LEU A 223 -13.85 -7.74 0.06
C LEU A 223 -13.93 -9.27 -0.06
N ASN A 224 -14.48 -9.75 -1.17
CA ASN A 224 -14.55 -11.17 -1.50
C ASN A 224 -13.18 -11.69 -1.97
N LEU A 225 -12.24 -11.81 -1.03
CA LEU A 225 -10.89 -12.29 -1.29
C LEU A 225 -10.89 -13.79 -1.56
N VAL A 226 -10.48 -14.21 -2.77
CA VAL A 226 -10.51 -15.62 -3.18
C VAL A 226 -9.13 -16.26 -3.31
N GLY A 227 -8.07 -15.46 -3.37
CA GLY A 227 -6.71 -15.96 -3.57
C GLY A 227 -5.63 -14.93 -3.37
N ILE A 228 -4.48 -15.39 -2.88
CA ILE A 228 -3.29 -14.58 -2.64
C ILE A 228 -2.11 -15.26 -3.33
N SER A 229 -1.31 -14.51 -4.08
CA SER A 229 -0.02 -14.96 -4.61
C SER A 229 1.07 -14.02 -4.11
N ALA A 230 1.95 -14.50 -3.23
CA ALA A 230 2.98 -13.70 -2.58
C ALA A 230 4.34 -14.36 -2.74
N GLY A 231 5.26 -13.67 -3.41
CA GLY A 231 6.59 -14.20 -3.72
C GLY A 231 7.74 -13.38 -3.14
N GLY A 232 8.87 -14.03 -2.85
CA GLY A 232 10.06 -13.32 -2.36
C GLY A 232 9.79 -12.56 -1.05
N VAL A 233 8.93 -13.10 -0.19
CA VAL A 233 8.27 -12.39 0.91
C VAL A 233 9.26 -12.05 2.02
N PRO A 234 9.45 -10.76 2.40
CA PRO A 234 10.21 -10.37 3.59
C PRO A 234 9.34 -10.53 4.85
N ALA A 235 9.15 -11.76 5.31
CA ALA A 235 8.26 -12.08 6.42
C ALA A 235 8.83 -11.73 7.81
N ASP A 236 10.15 -11.69 7.93
CA ASP A 236 10.88 -11.39 9.16
C ASP A 236 11.92 -10.30 8.89
N LEU A 237 11.60 -9.06 9.26
CA LEU A 237 12.44 -7.89 8.97
C LEU A 237 13.79 -7.94 9.70
N ASP A 238 13.88 -8.60 10.86
CA ASP A 238 15.15 -8.78 11.57
C ASP A 238 16.08 -9.74 10.80
N ALA A 239 15.54 -10.88 10.36
CA ALA A 239 16.30 -11.84 9.55
C ALA A 239 16.75 -11.24 8.22
N VAL A 240 15.87 -10.50 7.53
CA VAL A 240 16.18 -9.81 6.28
C VAL A 240 17.20 -8.70 6.51
N GLY A 241 17.02 -7.86 7.53
CA GLY A 241 17.93 -6.76 7.83
C GLY A 241 19.36 -7.24 8.12
N LYS A 242 19.51 -8.33 8.89
CA LYS A 242 20.82 -8.97 9.14
C LYS A 242 21.47 -9.52 7.88
N ALA A 243 20.69 -10.09 6.96
CA ALA A 243 21.22 -10.61 5.70
C ALA A 243 21.65 -9.49 4.75
N LEU A 244 20.99 -8.35 4.79
CA LEU A 244 21.30 -7.22 3.93
C LEU A 244 22.56 -6.45 4.37
N ASP A 245 22.91 -6.47 5.65
CA ASP A 245 24.07 -5.74 6.19
C ASP A 245 25.42 -6.26 5.64
N GLY A 246 26.10 -5.44 4.84
CA GLY A 246 27.33 -5.82 4.13
C GLY A 246 27.11 -6.58 2.82
N SER A 247 25.87 -6.74 2.37
CA SER A 247 25.52 -7.42 1.12
C SER A 247 25.40 -6.45 -0.06
N ALA A 248 25.15 -6.99 -1.26
CA ALA A 248 24.79 -6.16 -2.43
C ALA A 248 23.43 -5.45 -2.28
N GLY A 249 22.56 -5.93 -1.38
CA GLY A 249 21.23 -5.37 -1.11
C GLY A 249 21.18 -4.32 0.00
N PHE A 250 22.32 -3.88 0.55
CA PHE A 250 22.35 -3.00 1.73
C PHE A 250 21.49 -1.72 1.62
N GLY A 251 21.34 -1.14 0.43
CA GLY A 251 20.47 0.03 0.23
C GLY A 251 19.02 -0.20 0.68
N LEU A 252 18.51 -1.43 0.57
CA LEU A 252 17.18 -1.81 1.04
C LEU A 252 17.07 -1.76 2.57
N LEU A 253 18.15 -2.06 3.29
CA LEU A 253 18.21 -1.92 4.74
C LEU A 253 18.15 -0.45 5.16
N LEU A 254 18.79 0.46 4.41
CA LEU A 254 18.68 1.89 4.65
C LEU A 254 17.24 2.38 4.45
N PHE A 255 16.58 1.98 3.35
CA PHE A 255 15.17 2.31 3.14
C PHE A 255 14.27 1.76 4.26
N ALA A 256 14.52 0.55 4.74
CA ALA A 256 13.76 -0.03 5.84
C ALA A 256 13.97 0.72 7.16
N ALA A 257 15.18 1.21 7.41
CA ALA A 257 15.45 2.06 8.58
C ALA A 257 14.66 3.37 8.53
N VAL A 258 14.58 4.02 7.36
CA VAL A 258 13.71 5.20 7.16
C VAL A 258 12.25 4.82 7.37
N GLY A 259 11.77 3.79 6.68
CA GLY A 259 10.36 3.40 6.74
C GLY A 259 9.87 3.06 8.15
N LEU A 260 10.70 2.38 8.95
CA LEU A 260 10.44 2.12 10.36
C LEU A 260 10.38 3.41 11.18
N ASP A 261 11.35 4.31 11.04
CA ASP A 261 11.37 5.59 11.77
C ASP A 261 10.19 6.50 11.38
N THR A 262 9.83 6.52 10.11
CA THR A 262 8.66 7.26 9.61
C THR A 262 7.35 6.72 10.20
N ALA A 263 7.18 5.40 10.25
CA ALA A 263 5.98 4.79 10.83
C ALA A 263 5.94 4.87 12.37
N TYR A 264 7.12 4.91 13.01
CA TYR A 264 7.32 4.87 14.46
C TYR A 264 8.34 5.93 14.90
N PRO A 265 7.95 7.23 14.96
CA PRO A 265 8.89 8.34 15.19
C PRO A 265 9.63 8.29 16.54
N GLU A 266 9.16 7.50 17.49
CA GLU A 266 9.88 7.26 18.74
C GLU A 266 11.20 6.50 18.57
N LEU A 267 11.40 5.83 17.42
CA LEU A 267 12.67 5.17 17.09
C LEU A 267 13.82 6.17 16.88
N ASN A 268 13.50 7.41 16.47
CA ASN A 268 14.42 8.54 16.34
C ASN A 268 15.75 8.15 15.67
N LEU A 269 15.67 7.71 14.41
CA LEU A 269 16.81 7.26 13.60
C LEU A 269 17.95 8.28 13.59
N GLU A 270 17.63 9.57 13.55
CA GLU A 270 18.61 10.68 13.58
C GLU A 270 19.60 10.54 14.75
N SER A 271 19.14 10.07 15.92
CA SER A 271 20.00 9.87 17.11
C SER A 271 21.02 8.74 16.98
N TYR A 272 20.86 7.89 15.98
CA TYR A 272 21.77 6.78 15.67
C TYR A 272 22.80 7.17 14.62
N LEU A 273 22.56 8.21 13.82
CA LEU A 273 23.38 8.54 12.65
C LEU A 273 24.73 9.16 13.02
N ASN A 274 25.76 8.74 12.30
CA ASN A 274 27.04 9.47 12.24
C ASN A 274 26.95 10.57 11.15
N ASP A 275 28.04 11.30 10.89
CA ASP A 275 28.01 12.40 9.89
C ASP A 275 27.73 11.91 8.46
N ALA A 276 28.25 10.73 8.09
CA ALA A 276 27.96 10.11 6.80
C ALA A 276 26.48 9.71 6.71
N GLY A 277 25.92 9.14 7.78
CA GLY A 277 24.49 8.84 7.92
C GLY A 277 23.63 10.08 7.74
N ARG A 278 23.88 11.15 8.50
CA ARG A 278 23.12 12.40 8.38
C ARG A 278 23.11 12.95 6.96
N LYS A 279 24.26 12.93 6.29
CA LYS A 279 24.35 13.35 4.89
C LYS A 279 23.55 12.44 3.96
N GLU A 280 23.63 11.13 4.18
CA GLU A 280 22.97 10.13 3.35
C GLU A 280 21.44 10.20 3.47
N PHE A 281 20.93 10.29 4.70
CA PHE A 281 19.50 10.29 5.00
C PHE A 281 18.82 11.65 4.81
N ALA A 282 19.58 12.72 4.57
CA ALA A 282 19.01 14.04 4.22
C ALA A 282 18.32 14.03 2.85
N ASP A 283 18.74 13.15 1.93
CA ASP A 283 18.09 12.98 0.64
C ASP A 283 17.00 11.91 0.72
N ARG A 284 15.74 12.37 0.75
CA ARG A 284 14.52 11.56 0.77
C ARG A 284 13.98 11.24 -0.62
N GLU A 285 14.68 11.62 -1.69
CA GLU A 285 14.21 11.44 -3.06
C GLU A 285 14.84 10.24 -3.77
N LYS A 286 15.29 9.21 -3.04
CA LYS A 286 15.96 8.06 -3.66
C LYS A 286 14.98 7.00 -4.13
N CYS A 287 15.17 6.55 -5.37
CA CYS A 287 14.45 5.42 -5.93
C CYS A 287 15.27 4.13 -5.84
N VAL A 288 14.62 2.98 -6.02
CA VAL A 288 15.28 1.67 -6.01
C VAL A 288 16.39 1.57 -7.05
N SER A 289 16.30 2.32 -8.15
CA SER A 289 17.35 2.42 -9.18
C SER A 289 18.65 3.05 -8.67
N ASP A 290 18.59 3.84 -7.59
CA ASP A 290 19.71 4.59 -7.04
C ASP A 290 20.53 3.75 -6.05
N PHE A 291 20.30 2.44 -5.97
CA PHE A 291 20.87 1.57 -4.94
C PHE A 291 22.38 1.25 -5.11
N ALA A 292 22.93 1.43 -6.32
CA ALA A 292 24.28 0.97 -6.67
C ALA A 292 25.42 1.48 -5.75
N PRO A 293 25.43 2.74 -5.26
CA PRO A 293 26.46 3.24 -4.35
C PRO A 293 26.52 2.53 -2.99
N TYR A 294 25.48 1.77 -2.64
CA TYR A 294 25.35 1.10 -1.35
C TYR A 294 25.85 -0.35 -1.35
N ILE A 295 26.25 -0.89 -2.50
CA ILE A 295 26.69 -2.29 -2.62
C ILE A 295 27.87 -2.55 -1.66
N GLY A 296 27.69 -3.54 -0.78
CA GLY A 296 28.72 -3.99 0.17
C GLY A 296 28.94 -3.05 1.37
N LYS A 297 28.18 -1.96 1.47
CA LYS A 297 28.20 -1.07 2.65
C LYS A 297 27.57 -1.74 3.86
N ARG A 298 27.87 -1.20 5.04
CA ARG A 298 27.38 -1.69 6.33
C ARG A 298 26.63 -0.62 7.09
N ILE A 299 25.75 -1.04 8.00
CA ILE A 299 24.97 -0.12 8.84
C ILE A 299 25.90 0.71 9.76
N SER A 300 27.04 0.14 10.13
CA SER A 300 28.10 0.82 10.89
C SER A 300 28.78 1.96 10.13
N ASP A 301 28.71 1.98 8.79
CA ASP A 301 29.26 3.07 7.99
C ASP A 301 28.44 4.36 8.16
N TYR A 302 27.17 4.25 8.55
CA TYR A 302 26.22 5.36 8.63
C TYR A 302 25.69 5.62 10.05
N THR A 303 25.97 4.74 11.01
CA THR A 303 25.48 4.86 12.39
C THR A 303 26.61 4.83 13.41
N THR A 304 26.39 5.47 14.56
CA THR A 304 27.27 5.41 15.75
C THR A 304 26.96 4.18 16.62
N ARG A 305 25.73 3.67 16.54
CA ARG A 305 25.28 2.39 17.13
C ARG A 305 24.23 1.79 16.20
N SER A 306 24.23 0.47 16.02
CA SER A 306 23.37 -0.19 15.03
C SER A 306 21.91 -0.29 15.50
N PRO A 307 20.92 0.24 14.75
CA PRO A 307 19.49 0.07 15.01
C PRO A 307 19.07 -1.40 15.08
N LEU A 308 19.68 -2.27 14.27
CA LEU A 308 19.39 -3.71 14.21
C LEU A 308 19.63 -4.46 15.54
N THR A 309 20.28 -3.84 16.51
CA THR A 309 20.60 -4.48 17.80
C THR A 309 19.86 -3.86 18.98
N GLN A 310 18.97 -2.89 18.73
CA GLN A 310 18.30 -2.14 19.79
C GLN A 310 16.93 -2.73 20.13
N PRO A 311 16.55 -2.80 21.42
CA PRO A 311 15.28 -3.41 21.83
C PRO A 311 14.02 -2.73 21.25
N ASP A 312 14.01 -1.41 21.15
CA ASP A 312 12.93 -0.59 20.56
C ASP A 312 12.72 -0.90 19.07
N TRP A 313 13.81 -0.93 18.29
CA TRP A 313 13.80 -1.31 16.89
C TRP A 313 13.37 -2.78 16.69
N GLN A 314 13.88 -3.68 17.52
CA GLN A 314 13.50 -5.10 17.50
C GLN A 314 12.02 -5.31 17.81
N ALA A 315 11.45 -4.52 18.73
CA ALA A 315 10.02 -4.57 19.03
C ALA A 315 9.17 -4.16 17.83
N ARG A 316 9.53 -3.08 17.11
CA ARG A 316 8.80 -2.64 15.91
C ARG A 316 8.99 -3.56 14.72
N MET A 317 10.16 -4.18 14.55
CA MET A 317 10.36 -5.24 13.56
C MET A 317 9.52 -6.48 13.88
N ALA A 318 9.43 -6.88 15.15
CA ALA A 318 8.60 -8.00 15.58
C ALA A 318 7.10 -7.72 15.40
N GLU A 319 6.64 -6.48 15.58
CA GLU A 319 5.27 -6.06 15.26
C GLU A 319 4.95 -6.18 13.76
N ASN A 320 5.97 -6.04 12.90
CA ASN A 320 5.85 -6.18 11.44
C ASN A 320 6.26 -7.58 10.92
N LYS A 321 6.33 -8.58 11.80
CA LYS A 321 6.56 -9.97 11.41
C LYS A 321 5.25 -10.65 10.96
N LEU A 322 5.27 -11.22 9.74
CA LEU A 322 4.19 -12.04 9.21
C LEU A 322 4.13 -13.40 9.92
N GLY A 323 2.98 -14.06 9.82
CA GLY A 323 2.71 -15.37 10.42
C GLY A 323 1.97 -15.28 11.73
N SER A 324 1.77 -14.08 12.29
CA SER A 324 1.02 -13.88 13.55
C SER A 324 -0.47 -14.13 13.38
N ARG A 325 -1.04 -13.86 12.20
CA ARG A 325 -2.43 -14.13 11.83
C ARG A 325 -2.49 -15.10 10.66
N VAL A 326 -3.69 -15.57 10.35
CA VAL A 326 -3.92 -16.47 9.22
C VAL A 326 -4.58 -15.68 8.10
N PRO A 327 -4.09 -15.77 6.85
CA PRO A 327 -4.77 -15.16 5.72
C PRO A 327 -6.20 -15.68 5.56
N GLY A 328 -7.14 -14.78 5.25
CA GLY A 328 -8.56 -15.13 5.07
C GLY A 328 -8.86 -16.01 3.84
N ALA A 329 -7.91 -16.13 2.92
CA ALA A 329 -8.04 -16.87 1.67
C ALA A 329 -6.81 -17.75 1.40
N PRO A 330 -6.93 -18.77 0.52
CA PRO A 330 -5.80 -19.62 0.16
C PRO A 330 -4.65 -18.83 -0.46
N ILE A 331 -3.42 -19.16 -0.06
CA ILE A 331 -2.20 -18.44 -0.45
C ILE A 331 -1.23 -19.33 -1.22
N PHE A 332 -0.74 -18.83 -2.35
CA PHE A 332 0.46 -19.33 -3.00
C PHE A 332 1.64 -18.52 -2.50
N LEU A 333 2.43 -19.14 -1.63
CA LEU A 333 3.72 -18.63 -1.20
C LEU A 333 4.80 -19.23 -2.10
N TYR A 334 5.68 -18.38 -2.64
CA TYR A 334 6.80 -18.87 -3.44
C TYR A 334 8.09 -18.09 -3.20
N HIS A 335 9.22 -18.77 -3.36
CA HIS A 335 10.52 -18.19 -3.05
C HIS A 335 11.64 -18.79 -3.89
N ALA A 336 12.71 -18.02 -4.12
CA ALA A 336 13.91 -18.51 -4.77
C ALA A 336 14.76 -19.30 -3.76
N SER A 337 15.28 -20.47 -4.14
CA SER A 337 16.10 -21.28 -3.23
C SER A 337 17.45 -20.64 -2.89
N GLY A 338 17.99 -19.81 -3.79
CA GLY A 338 19.28 -19.14 -3.63
C GLY A 338 19.19 -17.70 -3.10
N ASP A 339 17.99 -17.19 -2.82
CA ASP A 339 17.72 -15.77 -2.60
C ASP A 339 18.70 -15.07 -1.63
N ALA A 340 19.60 -14.26 -2.21
CA ALA A 340 20.60 -13.50 -1.46
C ALA A 340 20.10 -12.17 -0.87
N LEU A 341 18.89 -11.70 -1.21
CA LEU A 341 18.34 -10.44 -0.70
C LEU A 341 17.34 -10.69 0.44
N VAL A 342 16.46 -11.67 0.25
CA VAL A 342 15.41 -12.03 1.18
C VAL A 342 15.60 -13.51 1.50
N PRO A 343 16.25 -13.87 2.63
CA PRO A 343 16.67 -15.23 2.88
C PRO A 343 15.53 -16.25 2.79
N PHE A 344 15.75 -17.35 2.08
CA PHE A 344 14.76 -18.43 1.93
C PHE A 344 14.26 -18.98 3.27
N GLY A 345 15.14 -19.07 4.28
CA GLY A 345 14.82 -19.65 5.58
C GLY A 345 13.68 -18.95 6.33
N GLN A 346 13.56 -17.62 6.21
CA GLN A 346 12.47 -16.89 6.87
C GLN A 346 11.12 -17.08 6.14
N ALA A 347 11.13 -17.24 4.82
CA ALA A 347 9.92 -17.56 4.06
C ALA A 347 9.43 -18.99 4.34
N ASP A 348 10.34 -19.96 4.48
CA ASP A 348 9.97 -21.32 4.91
C ASP A 348 9.43 -21.34 6.35
N ALA A 349 9.94 -20.45 7.23
CA ALA A 349 9.36 -20.27 8.56
C ALA A 349 7.92 -19.76 8.49
N LEU A 350 7.65 -18.71 7.70
CA LEU A 350 6.29 -18.21 7.47
C LEU A 350 5.36 -19.31 6.95
N ARG A 351 5.80 -20.09 5.96
CA ARG A 351 5.03 -21.23 5.44
C ARG A 351 4.64 -22.20 6.56
N ARG A 352 5.60 -22.60 7.41
CA ARG A 352 5.34 -23.52 8.52
C ARG A 352 4.36 -22.92 9.53
N GLU A 353 4.48 -21.62 9.84
CA GLU A 353 3.56 -20.93 10.74
C GLU A 353 2.13 -20.89 10.19
N TYR A 354 1.95 -20.54 8.93
CA TYR A 354 0.65 -20.59 8.26
C TYR A 354 0.07 -22.00 8.21
N CYS A 355 0.88 -23.01 7.88
CA CYS A 355 0.42 -24.40 7.89
C CYS A 355 0.00 -24.87 9.29
N ALA A 356 0.78 -24.54 10.33
CA ALA A 356 0.45 -24.89 11.71
C ALA A 356 -0.85 -24.25 12.19
N LYS A 357 -1.22 -23.08 11.64
CA LYS A 357 -2.47 -22.38 11.93
C LYS A 357 -3.62 -22.74 10.97
N GLY A 358 -3.43 -23.70 10.07
CA GLY A 358 -4.47 -24.24 9.19
C GLY A 358 -4.73 -23.45 7.91
N ALA A 359 -3.85 -22.53 7.52
CA ALA A 359 -3.97 -21.83 6.25
C ALA A 359 -3.86 -22.82 5.06
N ALA A 360 -4.61 -22.57 3.99
CA ALA A 360 -4.43 -23.31 2.74
C ALA A 360 -3.24 -22.74 1.96
N VAL A 361 -2.05 -23.28 2.20
CA VAL A 361 -0.81 -22.85 1.54
C VAL A 361 -0.47 -23.77 0.37
N LYS A 362 -0.24 -23.19 -0.81
CA LYS A 362 0.56 -23.78 -1.88
C LYS A 362 1.97 -23.19 -1.76
N TRP A 363 2.99 -24.04 -1.71
CA TRP A 363 4.39 -23.66 -1.62
C TRP A 363 5.08 -23.90 -2.97
N GLY A 364 5.75 -22.87 -3.50
CA GLY A 364 6.55 -22.94 -4.71
C GLY A 364 8.00 -22.62 -4.42
N VAL A 365 8.92 -23.48 -4.84
CA VAL A 365 10.36 -23.19 -4.80
C VAL A 365 10.86 -23.03 -6.23
N HIS A 366 11.44 -21.88 -6.53
CA HIS A 366 12.08 -21.61 -7.82
C HIS A 366 13.59 -21.69 -7.66
N LEU A 367 14.26 -22.32 -8.62
CA LEU A 367 15.73 -22.31 -8.66
C LEU A 367 16.21 -20.92 -9.10
N GLY A 368 17.29 -20.45 -8.49
CA GLY A 368 17.92 -19.17 -8.80
C GLY A 368 17.86 -18.18 -7.63
N GLU A 369 17.98 -16.91 -7.98
CA GLU A 369 18.09 -15.75 -7.10
C GLU A 369 16.80 -14.91 -7.05
N HIS A 370 16.79 -13.90 -6.16
CA HIS A 370 15.66 -12.99 -5.92
C HIS A 370 15.04 -12.45 -7.23
N VAL A 371 15.85 -11.87 -8.11
CA VAL A 371 15.36 -11.23 -9.35
C VAL A 371 14.93 -12.26 -10.39
N THR A 372 15.62 -13.41 -10.48
CA THR A 372 15.21 -14.46 -11.43
C THR A 372 13.88 -15.11 -11.03
N ALA A 373 13.61 -15.25 -9.73
CA ALA A 373 12.36 -15.81 -9.23
C ALA A 373 11.15 -14.88 -9.43
N PHE A 374 11.36 -13.57 -9.52
CA PHE A 374 10.33 -12.63 -9.99
C PHE A 374 9.81 -13.04 -11.37
N ALA A 375 10.73 -13.27 -12.32
CA ALA A 375 10.37 -13.64 -13.68
C ALA A 375 9.81 -15.07 -13.77
N SER A 376 10.47 -16.05 -13.12
CA SER A 376 10.08 -17.46 -13.23
C SER A 376 8.79 -17.79 -12.46
N GLY A 377 8.49 -17.06 -11.38
CA GLY A 377 7.30 -17.31 -10.55
C GLY A 377 6.04 -16.57 -11.00
N ARG A 378 6.18 -15.53 -11.85
CA ARG A 378 5.06 -14.68 -12.29
C ARG A 378 3.92 -15.46 -12.95
N ALA A 379 4.24 -16.32 -13.92
CA ALA A 379 3.23 -17.12 -14.62
C ALA A 379 2.47 -18.06 -13.67
N ASP A 380 3.17 -18.67 -12.72
CA ASP A 380 2.58 -19.55 -11.70
C ASP A 380 1.70 -18.78 -10.72
N ALA A 381 2.12 -17.56 -10.34
CA ALA A 381 1.36 -16.66 -9.48
C ALA A 381 0.04 -16.22 -10.13
N VAL A 382 0.06 -15.87 -11.42
CA VAL A 382 -1.14 -15.53 -12.20
C VAL A 382 -2.03 -16.75 -12.42
N ALA A 383 -1.45 -17.91 -12.75
CA ALA A 383 -2.19 -19.16 -12.92
C ALA A 383 -2.90 -19.60 -11.63
N TYR A 384 -2.23 -19.44 -10.49
CA TYR A 384 -2.83 -19.72 -9.19
C TYR A 384 -4.08 -18.87 -8.93
N LEU A 385 -4.00 -17.55 -9.19
CA LEU A 385 -5.17 -16.68 -9.07
C LEU A 385 -6.28 -17.04 -10.08
N ALA A 386 -5.93 -17.44 -11.30
CA ALA A 386 -6.89 -17.88 -12.30
C ALA A 386 -7.75 -19.05 -11.79
N ASP A 387 -7.11 -20.03 -11.14
CA ASP A 387 -7.81 -21.16 -10.55
C ASP A 387 -8.75 -20.73 -9.41
N ARG A 388 -8.35 -19.76 -8.58
CA ARG A 388 -9.19 -19.21 -7.50
C ARG A 388 -10.38 -18.42 -8.06
N PHE A 389 -10.17 -17.60 -9.08
CA PHE A 389 -11.26 -16.92 -9.78
C PHE A 389 -12.23 -17.88 -10.47
N ALA A 390 -11.75 -19.03 -10.96
CA ALA A 390 -12.58 -20.12 -11.46
C ALA A 390 -13.25 -20.97 -10.37
N GLY A 391 -13.00 -20.70 -9.09
CA GLY A 391 -13.60 -21.45 -7.97
C GLY A 391 -13.01 -22.85 -7.77
N LYS A 392 -11.84 -23.14 -8.33
CA LYS A 392 -11.16 -24.42 -8.11
C LYS A 392 -10.58 -24.47 -6.69
N ALA A 393 -10.72 -25.62 -6.03
CA ALA A 393 -10.13 -25.86 -4.72
C ALA A 393 -8.62 -25.56 -4.72
N ALA A 394 -8.14 -24.91 -3.67
CA ALA A 394 -6.72 -24.60 -3.55
C ALA A 394 -5.91 -25.87 -3.20
N PRO A 395 -4.80 -26.14 -3.92
CA PRO A 395 -3.89 -27.19 -3.51
C PRO A 395 -3.29 -26.86 -2.15
N ARG A 396 -2.97 -27.89 -1.37
CA ARG A 396 -2.33 -27.77 -0.06
C ARG A 396 -1.00 -28.49 -0.12
N SER A 397 0.07 -27.77 0.23
CA SER A 397 1.42 -28.31 0.47
C SER A 397 1.88 -28.04 1.89
N CYS A 398 0.91 -27.77 2.77
CA CYS A 398 0.94 -28.30 4.13
C CYS A 398 0.66 -29.81 4.01
#